data_AF-A0A2M7XEL1-F1
#
_entry.id   AF-A0A2M7XEL1-F1
#
_cell.length_a   1.000
_cell.length_b   1.000
_cell.length_c   1.000
_cell.angle_alpha   90.00
_cell.angle_beta   90.00
_cell.angle_gamma   90.00
#
_symmetry.space_group_name_H-M   'P 1'
#
loop_
_entity.id
_entity.type
_entity.pdbx_description
1 polymer ?
#
loop_
_entity_poly.entity_id
_entity_poly.type
_entity_poly.pdbx_seq_one_letter_code
_entity_poly.pdbx_strand_id
1 'polypeptide(L)'
;MEVIVLNKKEFPLTDVLSVTTRTCLQPEQISGLLNLLRFMTDLEEIPSSGFDLVFYRCRVDLVRQFPEIKGLKDSSDDPSWLKEQIDRLGSARNVTRLPIHDRAELVAKIEEIDEPKKISLSILAFCK
;
A
#
# COMPACT_ATOMS: atom_id res chain seq x y z
N MET A 1 -15.01 22.56 -16.02
CA MET A 1 -13.68 21.97 -15.77
C MET A 1 -13.62 21.68 -14.28
N GLU A 2 -13.89 20.44 -13.87
CA GLU A 2 -13.64 20.06 -12.48
C GLU A 2 -12.13 20.05 -12.27
N VAL A 3 -11.68 20.93 -11.37
CA VAL A 3 -10.31 20.88 -10.86
C VAL A 3 -10.22 19.59 -10.07
N ILE A 4 -9.72 18.52 -10.70
CA ILE A 4 -9.34 17.30 -9.99
C ILE A 4 -8.16 17.72 -9.11
N VAL A 5 -8.44 18.14 -7.89
CA VAL A 5 -7.44 18.26 -6.85
C VAL A 5 -6.93 16.84 -6.65
N LEU A 6 -5.79 16.52 -7.25
CA LEU A 6 -5.04 15.31 -6.93
C LEU A 6 -4.63 15.45 -5.47
N ASN A 7 -5.51 14.98 -4.58
CA ASN A 7 -5.30 15.04 -3.15
C ASN A 7 -4.11 14.12 -2.87
N LYS A 8 -2.95 14.74 -2.67
CA LYS A 8 -1.68 14.09 -2.37
C LYS A 8 -1.47 14.11 -0.88
N LYS A 9 -0.98 13.01 -0.34
CA LYS A 9 -0.57 12.93 1.06
C LYS A 9 0.81 12.32 1.14
N GLU A 10 1.63 12.85 2.02
CA GLU A 10 2.97 12.35 2.26
C GLU A 10 2.91 11.08 3.12
N PHE A 11 3.64 10.06 2.70
CA PHE A 11 3.84 8.82 3.43
C PHE A 11 5.33 8.48 3.55
N PRO A 12 5.77 7.84 4.64
CA PRO A 12 7.10 7.27 4.75
C PRO A 12 7.44 6.37 3.55
N LEU A 13 8.68 6.44 3.08
CA LEU A 13 9.15 5.56 2.01
C LEU A 13 9.07 4.09 2.44
N THR A 14 9.27 3.80 3.73
CA THR A 14 9.13 2.45 4.31
C THR A 14 7.76 1.84 4.01
N ASP A 15 6.67 2.58 4.24
CA ASP A 15 5.31 2.10 3.97
C ASP A 15 5.10 1.82 2.47
N VAL A 16 5.59 2.72 1.61
CA VAL A 16 5.49 2.58 0.14
C VAL A 16 6.30 1.39 -0.35
N LEU A 17 7.53 1.23 0.15
CA LEU A 17 8.37 0.09 -0.18
C LEU A 17 7.73 -1.20 0.31
N SER A 18 7.16 -1.23 1.51
CA SER A 18 6.49 -2.42 2.02
C SER A 18 5.34 -2.91 1.15
N VAL A 19 4.54 -1.99 0.60
CA VAL A 19 3.49 -2.36 -0.35
C VAL A 19 4.08 -2.84 -1.68
N THR A 20 5.13 -2.20 -2.18
CA THR A 20 5.68 -2.48 -3.53
C THR A 20 6.56 -3.72 -3.60
N THR A 21 7.36 -3.99 -2.57
CA THR A 21 8.21 -5.17 -2.44
C THR A 21 7.46 -6.39 -1.91
N ARG A 22 6.29 -6.18 -1.30
CA ARG A 22 5.51 -7.21 -0.61
C ARG A 22 6.24 -7.78 0.62
N THR A 23 6.99 -6.91 1.31
CA THR A 23 7.62 -7.25 2.58
C THR A 23 7.39 -6.18 3.61
N CYS A 24 6.99 -6.58 4.82
CA CYS A 24 6.83 -5.66 5.94
C CYS A 24 8.22 -5.26 6.48
N LEU A 25 8.70 -4.08 6.09
CA LEU A 25 10.05 -3.63 6.42
C LEU A 25 10.15 -3.13 7.86
N GLN A 26 9.01 -2.78 8.46
CA GLN A 26 8.88 -2.38 9.87
C GLN A 26 7.57 -2.96 10.44
N PRO A 27 7.58 -4.22 10.92
CA PRO A 27 6.40 -4.88 11.49
C PRO A 27 5.75 -4.12 12.65
N GLU A 28 6.52 -3.33 13.39
CA GLU A 28 6.03 -2.50 14.48
C GLU A 28 5.20 -1.30 13.97
N GLN A 29 5.27 -1.00 12.67
CA GLN A 29 4.63 0.14 12.01
C GLN A 29 3.52 -0.27 11.02
N ILE A 30 2.87 -1.42 11.23
CA ILE A 30 1.69 -1.86 10.44
C ILE A 30 0.63 -0.76 10.30
N SER A 31 0.48 0.11 11.30
CA SER A 31 -0.45 1.23 11.27
C SER A 31 -0.17 2.22 10.12
N GLY A 32 1.11 2.47 9.78
CA GLY A 32 1.54 3.32 8.67
C GLY A 32 1.12 2.73 7.31
N LEU A 33 1.44 1.45 7.10
CA LEU A 33 1.01 0.70 5.91
C LEU A 33 -0.51 0.69 5.75
N LEU A 34 -1.28 0.45 6.82
CA LEU A 34 -2.74 0.49 6.76
C LEU A 34 -3.28 1.90 6.51
N ASN A 35 -2.62 2.94 7.03
CA ASN A 35 -2.97 4.33 6.71
C ASN A 35 -2.75 4.65 5.23
N LEU A 36 -1.66 4.17 4.65
CA LEU A 36 -1.36 4.32 3.23
C LEU A 36 -2.43 3.65 2.36
N LEU A 37 -2.72 2.38 2.64
CA LEU A 37 -3.72 1.62 1.87
C LEU A 37 -5.11 2.27 1.96
N ARG A 38 -5.56 2.65 3.16
CA ARG A 38 -6.84 3.34 3.38
C ARG A 38 -6.92 4.66 2.65
N PHE A 39 -5.85 5.46 2.70
CA PHE A 39 -5.79 6.71 1.97
C PHE A 39 -5.91 6.50 0.45
N MET A 40 -5.20 5.50 -0.09
CA MET A 40 -5.23 5.21 -1.52
C MET A 40 -6.61 4.77 -2.00
N THR A 41 -7.32 3.98 -1.20
CA THR A 41 -8.63 3.41 -1.56
C THR A 41 -9.81 4.26 -1.10
N ASP A 42 -9.60 5.27 -0.27
CA ASP A 42 -10.66 6.06 0.39
C ASP A 42 -11.57 5.19 1.28
N LEU A 43 -11.08 4.04 1.73
CA LEU A 43 -11.78 3.16 2.66
C LEU A 43 -11.49 3.59 4.11
N GLU A 44 -12.54 3.69 4.93
CA GLU A 44 -12.37 3.92 6.38
C GLU A 44 -11.69 2.73 7.07
N GLU A 45 -12.05 1.53 6.63
CA GLU A 45 -11.48 0.26 7.09
C GLU A 45 -11.26 -0.68 5.90
N ILE A 46 -10.18 -1.47 5.94
CA ILE A 46 -9.90 -2.48 4.93
C ILE A 46 -10.41 -3.82 5.46
N PRO A 47 -11.48 -4.39 4.87
CA PRO A 47 -11.98 -5.67 5.33
C PRO A 47 -10.92 -6.75 5.10
N SER A 48 -10.82 -7.67 6.06
CA SER A 48 -9.81 -8.75 6.04
C SER A 48 -9.88 -9.60 4.77
N SER A 49 -11.09 -9.83 4.24
CA SER A 49 -11.35 -10.56 3.00
C SER A 49 -10.90 -9.82 1.74
N GLY A 50 -10.89 -8.49 1.79
CA GLY A 50 -10.47 -7.62 0.70
C GLY A 50 -8.99 -7.24 0.74
N PHE A 51 -8.25 -7.57 1.80
CA PHE A 51 -6.89 -7.06 2.01
C PHE A 51 -5.95 -7.36 0.84
N ASP A 52 -5.89 -8.61 0.37
CA ASP A 52 -4.99 -8.98 -0.73
C ASP A 52 -5.33 -8.24 -2.04
N LEU A 53 -6.62 -8.00 -2.29
CA LEU A 53 -7.09 -7.28 -3.46
C LEU A 53 -6.73 -5.79 -3.37
N VAL A 54 -6.99 -5.16 -2.22
CA VAL A 54 -6.58 -3.78 -1.90
C VAL A 54 -5.07 -3.65 -2.08
N PHE A 55 -4.31 -4.55 -1.45
CA PHE A 55 -2.86 -4.55 -1.49
C PHE A 55 -2.33 -4.64 -2.92
N TYR A 56 -2.84 -5.59 -3.72
CA TYR A 56 -2.44 -5.74 -5.11
C TYR A 56 -2.73 -4.49 -5.94
N ARG A 57 -3.93 -3.91 -5.80
CA ARG A 57 -4.31 -2.71 -6.56
C ARG A 57 -3.45 -1.51 -6.18
N CYS A 58 -3.26 -1.28 -4.88
CA CYS A 58 -2.38 -0.22 -4.38
C CYS A 58 -0.93 -0.40 -4.83
N ARG A 59 -0.39 -1.63 -4.81
CA ARG A 59 0.96 -1.93 -5.32
C ARG A 59 1.11 -1.57 -6.79
N VAL A 60 0.18 -2.00 -7.64
CA VAL A 60 0.23 -1.70 -9.08
C VAL A 60 0.24 -0.20 -9.31
N ASP A 61 -0.56 0.54 -8.56
CA ASP A 61 -0.65 1.98 -8.71
C ASP A 61 0.56 2.72 -8.12
N LEU A 62 1.08 2.33 -6.95
CA LEU A 62 2.31 2.89 -6.39
C LEU A 62 3.51 2.72 -7.33
N VAL A 63 3.62 1.56 -8.00
CA VAL A 63 4.66 1.34 -9.02
C VAL A 63 4.46 2.24 -10.25
N ARG A 64 3.22 2.60 -10.60
CA ARG A 64 2.94 3.57 -11.68
C ARG A 64 3.27 4.99 -11.25
N GLN A 65 2.95 5.35 -10.01
CA GLN A 65 3.26 6.67 -9.44
C GLN A 65 4.76 6.89 -9.23
N PHE A 66 5.48 5.82 -8.87
CA PHE A 66 6.93 5.84 -8.59
C PHE A 66 7.66 4.76 -9.40
N PRO A 67 7.89 4.98 -10.71
CA PRO A 67 8.53 4.01 -11.58
C PRO A 67 9.93 3.59 -11.12
N GLU A 68 10.64 4.46 -10.38
CA GLU A 68 11.97 4.19 -9.83
C GLU A 68 11.99 3.10 -8.74
N ILE A 69 10.82 2.76 -8.20
CA ILE A 69 10.63 1.69 -7.22
C ILE A 69 10.36 0.34 -7.92
N LYS A 70 10.04 0.36 -9.22
CA LYS A 70 9.71 -0.85 -9.98
C LYS A 70 10.87 -1.83 -10.00
N GLY A 71 10.61 -3.06 -9.54
CA GLY A 71 11.60 -4.13 -9.59
C GLY A 71 12.62 -4.08 -8.44
N LEU A 72 12.49 -3.12 -7.51
CA LEU A 72 13.18 -3.22 -6.24
C LEU A 72 12.73 -4.49 -5.55
N LYS A 73 13.70 -5.36 -5.31
CA LYS A 73 13.60 -6.43 -4.33
C LYS A 73 14.29 -5.88 -3.10
N ASP A 74 13.51 -5.60 -2.08
CA ASP A 74 13.49 -6.62 -1.06
C ASP A 74 14.82 -7.24 -0.65
N SER A 75 15.52 -6.70 0.34
CA SER A 75 16.58 -7.43 1.04
C SER A 75 16.30 -7.39 2.53
N SER A 76 15.28 -8.13 2.97
CA SER A 76 14.88 -8.24 4.39
C SER A 76 16.02 -8.62 5.32
N ASP A 77 17.02 -9.33 4.80
CA ASP A 77 18.19 -9.80 5.55
C ASP A 77 19.31 -8.75 5.62
N ASP A 78 19.19 -7.63 4.90
CA ASP A 78 20.16 -6.55 4.89
C ASP A 78 19.52 -5.24 5.42
N PRO A 79 19.72 -4.92 6.71
CA PRO A 79 19.19 -3.69 7.29
C PRO A 79 19.79 -2.41 6.67
N SER A 80 20.91 -2.51 5.97
CA SER A 80 21.50 -1.36 5.25
C SER A 80 20.76 -1.06 3.95
N TRP A 81 20.08 -2.03 3.35
CA TRP A 81 19.32 -1.87 2.10
C TRP A 81 18.26 -0.77 2.21
N LEU A 82 17.49 -0.75 3.31
CA LEU A 82 16.46 0.26 3.53
C LEU A 82 17.08 1.65 3.64
N LYS A 83 18.21 1.76 4.36
CA LYS A 83 18.94 3.02 4.48
C LYS A 83 19.44 3.50 3.11
N GLU A 84 20.00 2.62 2.30
CA GLU A 84 20.41 2.95 0.93
C GLU A 84 19.24 3.42 0.07
N GLN A 85 18.06 2.78 0.18
CA GLN A 85 16.88 3.22 -0.55
C GLN A 85 16.41 4.60 -0.05
N ILE A 86 16.46 4.87 1.26
CA ILE A 86 16.13 6.18 1.82
C ILE A 86 17.12 7.25 1.36
N ASP A 87 18.42 6.96 1.36
CA ASP A 87 19.45 7.90 0.91
C ASP A 87 19.32 8.20 -0.59
N ARG A 88 18.96 7.19 -1.40
CA ARG A 88 18.79 7.33 -2.85
C ARG A 88 17.47 7.99 -3.26
N LEU A 89 16.37 7.61 -2.61
CA LEU A 89 15.02 7.96 -3.02
C LEU A 89 14.41 9.07 -2.15
N GLY A 90 14.95 9.33 -0.96
CA GLY A 90 14.37 10.21 0.06
C GLY A 90 13.56 9.44 1.10
N SER A 91 13.25 10.06 2.23
CA SER A 91 12.56 9.40 3.35
C SER A 91 11.04 9.28 3.18
N ALA A 92 10.44 9.99 2.23
CA ALA A 92 9.00 10.06 2.04
C ALA A 92 8.56 10.18 0.58
N ARG A 93 7.28 9.92 0.33
CA ARG A 93 6.64 9.95 -0.99
C ARG A 93 5.27 10.62 -0.93
N ASN A 94 4.99 11.49 -1.90
CA ASN A 94 3.69 12.10 -2.07
C ASN A 94 2.78 11.18 -2.88
N VAL A 95 1.96 10.40 -2.19
CA VAL A 95 1.07 9.40 -2.78
C VAL A 95 -0.25 10.07 -3.17
N THR A 96 -0.77 9.71 -4.34
CA THR A 96 -2.13 10.05 -4.76
C THR A 96 -3.07 8.87 -4.53
N ARG A 97 -4.37 9.20 -4.36
CA ARG A 97 -5.41 8.18 -4.31
C ARG A 97 -5.53 7.44 -5.63
N LEU A 98 -6.00 6.19 -5.58
CA LEU A 98 -6.39 5.43 -6.77
C LEU A 98 -7.41 6.24 -7.59
N PRO A 99 -7.44 6.08 -8.92
CA PRO A 99 -8.49 6.66 -9.76
C PRO A 99 -9.91 6.31 -9.25
N ILE A 100 -10.88 7.21 -9.42
CA ILE A 100 -12.26 7.02 -8.92
C ILE A 100 -12.87 5.68 -9.41
N HIS A 101 -12.69 5.37 -10.70
CA HIS A 101 -13.18 4.12 -11.28
C HIS A 101 -12.55 2.89 -10.63
N ASP A 102 -11.25 2.94 -10.35
CA ASP A 102 -10.53 1.85 -9.69
C ASP A 102 -11.01 1.62 -8.26
N ARG A 103 -11.33 2.71 -7.54
CA ARG A 103 -11.88 2.62 -6.17
C ARG A 103 -13.28 2.01 -6.17
N ALA A 104 -14.14 2.43 -7.09
CA ALA A 104 -15.49 1.87 -7.23
C ALA A 104 -15.46 0.37 -7.59
N GLU A 105 -14.61 -0.02 -8.55
CA GLU A 105 -14.41 -1.42 -8.93
C GLU A 105 -13.90 -2.26 -7.75
N LEU A 106 -12.98 -1.71 -6.97
CA LEU A 106 -12.42 -2.36 -5.80
C LEU A 106 -13.47 -2.60 -4.71
N VAL A 107 -14.30 -1.58 -4.42
CA VAL A 107 -15.39 -1.70 -3.43
C VAL A 107 -16.38 -2.79 -3.86
N ALA A 108 -16.85 -2.76 -5.10
CA ALA A 108 -17.79 -3.76 -5.61
C ALA A 108 -17.23 -5.18 -5.50
N LYS A 109 -15.96 -5.38 -5.86
CA LYS A 109 -15.28 -6.68 -5.72
C LYS A 109 -15.13 -7.12 -4.27
N ILE A 110 -14.91 -6.19 -3.35
CA ILE A 110 -14.83 -6.50 -1.92
C ILE A 110 -16.19 -6.95 -1.39
N GLU A 111 -17.27 -6.28 -1.78
CA GLU A 111 -18.64 -6.63 -1.43
C GLU A 111 -19.07 -7.98 -2.03
N GLU A 112 -18.59 -8.34 -3.22
CA GLU A 112 -18.82 -9.66 -3.82
C GLU A 112 -18.13 -10.82 -3.07
N ILE A 113 -17.10 -10.53 -2.26
CA ILE A 113 -16.36 -11.55 -1.50
C ILE A 113 -17.08 -11.92 -0.19
N ASP A 114 -18.28 -11.38 0.09
CA ASP A 114 -19.05 -11.55 1.34
C ASP A 114 -19.37 -13.02 1.70
N GLU A 115 -18.37 -13.74 2.21
CA GLU A 115 -18.49 -14.88 3.10
C GLU A 115 -17.78 -14.53 4.42
N PRO A 116 -18.43 -14.77 5.58
CA PRO A 116 -17.82 -14.52 6.88
C PRO A 116 -16.79 -15.62 7.17
N LYS A 117 -15.55 -15.40 6.77
CA LYS A 117 -14.42 -16.20 7.24
C LYS A 117 -13.44 -15.32 7.99
N LYS A 118 -13.55 -15.45 9.33
CA LYS A 118 -12.54 -15.24 10.38
C LYS A 118 -11.41 -14.27 10.03
N ILE A 119 -11.38 -13.15 10.76
CA ILE A 119 -10.24 -12.25 11.03
C ILE A 119 -8.96 -12.76 10.39
N SER A 120 -8.54 -12.15 9.28
CA SER A 120 -7.49 -12.78 8.50
C SER A 120 -6.16 -12.66 9.24
N LEU A 121 -5.60 -13.84 9.46
CA LEU A 121 -4.19 -14.09 9.63
C LEU A 121 -3.33 -13.40 8.55
N SER A 122 -3.88 -12.77 7.50
CA SER A 122 -3.14 -12.27 6.33
C SER A 122 -2.29 -11.03 6.60
N ILE A 123 -2.77 -10.04 7.38
CA ILE A 123 -1.93 -8.86 7.73
C ILE A 123 -0.83 -9.27 8.71
N LEU A 124 -1.19 -10.05 9.73
CA LEU A 124 -0.21 -10.58 10.69
C LEU A 124 0.73 -11.60 10.04
N ALA A 125 0.32 -12.36 9.02
CA ALA A 125 1.20 -13.25 8.26
C ALA A 125 2.07 -12.49 7.26
N PHE A 126 1.61 -11.34 6.76
CA PHE A 126 2.41 -10.46 5.91
C PHE A 126 3.55 -9.79 6.67
N CYS A 127 3.33 -9.48 7.96
CA CYS A 127 4.32 -8.84 8.84
C CYS A 127 4.92 -9.78 9.89
N LYS A 128 4.72 -11.11 9.77
CA LYS A 128 5.38 -12.13 10.60
C LYS A 128 6.66 -12.61 9.95
#